data_AF-A0A7Y5W9B9-F1
#
_entry.id   AF-A0A7Y5W9B9-F1
#
_cell.length_a   1.000
_cell.length_b   1.000
_cell.length_c   1.000
_cell.angle_alpha   90.00
_cell.angle_beta   90.00
_cell.angle_gamma   90.00
#
_symmetry.space_group_name_H-M   'P 1'
#
loop_
_entity.id
_entity.type
_entity.pdbx_description
1 polymer ?
#
loop_
_entity_poly.entity_id
_entity_poly.type
_entity_poly.pdbx_seq_one_letter_code
_entity_poly.pdbx_strand_id
1 'polypeptide(L)'
;MRPIAMCIVLGSSSLTLAQGLPVFTDTFDSAPSPLWSNTRGDWTTANGEYFAQAPSNNPATVTSVPFVLGDLDLDLDVLSVSDGGVWLHLNEAENSGVLLVTGGWGHTGTGFYFHVMTNGSYSPVYAQSPPLFNQGDDLHLTIRVRGSVYRVYLNGSAQPVAEFAHSEPLVGRIGLYDFTVGGQRFDNIVLVNPCLGDFNNSGGTPDDADVAAFFEAWSNGHPLADLNRSGGTPDDADVAAFFERWDNGC
;
A
#
# COMPACT_ATOMS: atom_id res chain seq x y z
N MET A 1 34.74 -12.37 -45.84
CA MET A 1 33.81 -13.12 -44.96
C MET A 1 33.50 -12.23 -43.77
N ARG A 2 32.26 -11.74 -43.67
CA ARG A 2 31.81 -10.84 -42.59
C ARG A 2 31.15 -11.67 -41.49
N PRO A 3 31.37 -11.39 -40.19
CA PRO A 3 30.81 -12.20 -39.12
C PRO A 3 29.31 -11.92 -38.95
N ILE A 4 28.56 -12.97 -38.67
CA ILE A 4 27.13 -12.95 -38.36
C ILE A 4 27.00 -12.52 -36.89
N ALA A 5 26.30 -11.40 -36.66
CA ALA A 5 25.94 -10.98 -35.31
C ALA A 5 24.78 -11.87 -34.81
N MET A 6 25.08 -12.66 -33.78
CA MET A 6 24.11 -13.45 -33.03
C MET A 6 23.33 -12.51 -32.11
N CYS A 7 22.08 -12.23 -32.47
CA CYS A 7 21.16 -11.44 -31.67
C CYS A 7 20.67 -12.32 -30.51
N ILE A 8 21.22 -12.12 -29.31
CA ILE A 8 20.71 -12.74 -28.09
C ILE A 8 19.47 -11.94 -27.68
N VAL A 9 18.30 -12.51 -27.95
CA VAL A 9 17.04 -12.04 -27.36
C VAL A 9 17.09 -12.42 -25.89
N LEU A 10 17.44 -11.47 -25.02
CA LEU A 10 17.26 -11.62 -23.58
C LEU A 10 15.76 -11.66 -23.30
N GLY A 11 15.29 -12.81 -22.82
CA GLY A 11 13.90 -13.02 -22.45
C GLY A 11 13.49 -12.04 -21.36
N SER A 12 12.37 -11.37 -21.58
CA SER A 12 11.66 -10.58 -20.61
C SER A 12 11.42 -11.44 -19.37
N SER A 13 12.08 -11.10 -18.27
CA SER A 13 11.76 -11.69 -16.97
C SER A 13 10.42 -11.12 -16.55
N SER A 14 9.35 -11.88 -16.79
CA SER A 14 8.04 -11.58 -16.23
C SER A 14 8.15 -11.71 -14.71
N LEU A 15 8.17 -10.57 -14.02
CA LEU A 15 7.87 -10.52 -12.60
C LEU A 15 6.45 -11.10 -12.43
N THR A 16 6.33 -12.19 -11.67
CA THR A 16 5.04 -12.69 -11.22
C THR A 16 4.41 -11.60 -10.35
N LEU A 17 3.45 -10.87 -10.93
CA LEU A 17 2.54 -10.03 -10.16
C LEU A 17 1.84 -10.89 -9.11
N ALA A 18 1.75 -10.38 -7.89
CA ALA A 18 0.97 -10.96 -6.82
C ALA A 18 -0.45 -11.27 -7.32
N GLN A 19 -1.04 -12.35 -6.82
CA GLN A 19 -2.32 -12.88 -7.33
C GLN A 19 -3.57 -12.02 -7.01
N GLY A 20 -3.42 -10.71 -6.73
CA GLY A 20 -4.49 -9.80 -6.33
C GLY A 20 -5.00 -8.84 -7.41
N LEU A 21 -6.10 -8.15 -7.10
CA LEU A 21 -6.65 -7.04 -7.91
C LEU A 21 -6.16 -5.70 -7.33
N PRO A 22 -5.66 -4.76 -8.15
CA PRO A 22 -5.53 -3.37 -7.74
C PRO A 22 -6.90 -2.85 -7.32
N VAL A 23 -7.03 -2.45 -6.06
CA VAL A 23 -8.24 -1.79 -5.54
C VAL A 23 -8.14 -0.27 -5.67
N PHE A 24 -6.91 0.25 -5.79
CA PHE A 24 -6.65 1.66 -5.98
C PHE A 24 -5.33 1.90 -6.70
N THR A 25 -5.32 2.89 -7.59
CA THR A 25 -4.10 3.38 -8.24
C THR A 25 -4.14 4.89 -8.38
N ASP A 26 -3.00 5.56 -8.22
CA ASP A 26 -2.85 6.99 -8.48
C ASP A 26 -1.43 7.32 -8.91
N THR A 27 -1.26 7.91 -10.09
CA THR A 27 0.04 8.38 -10.61
C THR A 27 0.20 9.89 -10.47
N PHE A 28 -0.83 10.60 -9.97
CA PHE A 28 -0.83 12.06 -9.79
C PHE A 28 -0.49 12.94 -11.02
N ASP A 29 -0.23 12.36 -12.21
CA ASP A 29 0.20 13.03 -13.43
C ASP A 29 -0.79 14.09 -13.94
N SER A 30 -2.07 13.93 -13.61
CA SER A 30 -3.14 14.85 -14.01
C SER A 30 -3.69 15.63 -12.83
N ALA A 31 -4.15 14.91 -11.82
CA ALA A 31 -4.65 15.40 -10.54
C ALA A 31 -4.70 14.23 -9.55
N PRO A 32 -4.65 14.48 -8.24
CA PRO A 32 -4.85 13.42 -7.26
C PRO A 32 -6.29 12.93 -7.35
N SER A 33 -6.46 11.62 -7.15
CA SER A 33 -7.78 11.00 -7.03
C SER A 33 -8.62 11.72 -5.97
N PRO A 34 -9.91 11.96 -6.22
CA PRO A 34 -10.80 12.54 -5.22
C PRO A 34 -11.04 11.63 -4.02
N LEU A 35 -10.52 10.39 -4.03
CA LEU A 35 -10.60 9.44 -2.92
C LEU A 35 -9.60 9.73 -1.80
N TRP A 36 -8.59 10.57 -2.03
CA TRP A 36 -7.67 11.00 -0.97
C TRP A 36 -8.37 11.91 0.04
N SER A 37 -8.26 11.59 1.33
CA SER A 37 -8.93 12.33 2.40
C SER A 37 -8.36 13.73 2.63
N ASN A 38 -7.06 13.93 2.39
CA ASN A 38 -6.35 15.20 2.64
C ASN A 38 -6.53 15.75 4.07
N THR A 39 -6.79 14.90 5.07
CA THR A 39 -7.29 15.35 6.38
C THR A 39 -6.34 16.27 7.14
N ARG A 40 -5.03 16.00 7.14
CA ARG A 40 -4.03 16.80 7.88
C ARG A 40 -2.75 16.91 7.07
N GLY A 41 -2.23 18.12 6.90
CA GLY A 41 -0.98 18.37 6.19
C GLY A 41 -1.11 19.27 4.96
N ASP A 42 -2.32 19.72 4.61
CA ASP A 42 -2.59 20.55 3.43
C ASP A 42 -1.98 19.93 2.17
N TRP A 43 -2.48 18.75 1.82
CA TRP A 43 -1.91 17.93 0.76
C TRP A 43 -2.24 18.47 -0.63
N THR A 44 -1.27 18.42 -1.52
CA THR A 44 -1.39 18.95 -2.88
C THR A 44 -0.54 18.16 -3.85
N THR A 45 -0.76 18.39 -5.15
CA THR A 45 0.06 17.84 -6.23
C THR A 45 0.75 18.94 -7.01
N ALA A 46 2.01 18.73 -7.37
CA ALA A 46 2.70 19.54 -8.37
C ALA A 46 3.63 18.66 -9.20
N ASN A 47 3.66 18.86 -10.52
CA ASN A 47 4.52 18.12 -11.44
C ASN A 47 4.40 16.58 -11.38
N GLY A 48 3.20 16.05 -11.10
CA GLY A 48 2.98 14.60 -10.96
C GLY A 48 3.40 14.05 -9.59
N GLU A 49 3.74 14.89 -8.62
CA GLU A 49 4.16 14.46 -7.29
C GLU A 49 3.16 14.93 -6.24
N TYR A 50 2.81 14.07 -5.29
CA TYR A 50 1.85 14.35 -4.22
C TYR A 50 2.54 14.52 -2.86
N PHE A 51 2.23 15.59 -2.12
CA PHE A 51 2.95 15.95 -0.90
C PHE A 51 2.16 16.87 0.04
N ALA A 52 2.59 16.95 1.30
CA ALA A 52 2.02 17.83 2.32
C ALA A 52 2.67 19.22 2.29
N GLN A 53 1.88 20.29 2.32
CA GLN A 53 2.39 21.67 2.42
C GLN A 53 2.64 22.11 3.87
N ALA A 54 1.96 21.48 4.83
CA ALA A 54 2.05 21.75 6.25
C ALA A 54 2.29 20.46 7.08
N PRO A 55 3.40 19.73 6.83
CA PRO A 55 3.68 18.47 7.52
C PRO A 55 3.91 18.68 9.02
N SER A 56 3.51 17.68 9.82
CA SER A 56 3.56 17.70 11.29
C SER A 56 3.58 16.27 11.84
N ASN A 57 4.18 16.08 13.00
CA ASN A 57 4.10 14.86 13.80
C ASN A 57 3.22 15.05 15.05
N ASN A 58 2.62 16.23 15.24
CA ASN A 58 1.74 16.51 16.37
C ASN A 58 0.66 17.57 16.01
N PRO A 59 -0.56 17.15 15.61
CA PRO A 59 -0.93 15.78 15.26
C PRO A 59 -0.18 15.29 14.01
N ALA A 60 0.00 13.98 13.88
CA ALA A 60 0.66 13.38 12.73
C ALA A 60 -0.13 13.64 11.43
N THR A 61 0.57 14.13 10.41
CA THR A 61 0.06 14.35 9.05
C THR A 61 -0.53 13.08 8.46
N VAL A 62 -1.62 13.23 7.71
CA VAL A 62 -2.28 12.10 7.07
C VAL A 62 -3.11 12.54 5.87
N THR A 63 -3.03 11.71 4.84
CA THR A 63 -4.04 11.57 3.79
C THR A 63 -4.22 10.08 3.57
N SER A 64 -5.46 9.62 3.46
CA SER A 64 -5.80 8.20 3.35
C SER A 64 -6.77 7.95 2.21
N VAL A 65 -6.84 6.70 1.76
CA VAL A 65 -7.86 6.23 0.81
C VAL A 65 -8.89 5.38 1.56
N PRO A 66 -10.13 5.25 1.07
CA PRO A 66 -11.23 4.70 1.87
C PRO A 66 -11.23 3.17 2.00
N PHE A 67 -10.32 2.47 1.31
CA PHE A 67 -10.27 1.01 1.28
C PHE A 67 -9.75 0.47 2.60
N VAL A 68 -10.57 -0.33 3.28
CA VAL A 68 -10.22 -1.03 4.52
C VAL A 68 -9.75 -2.43 4.14
N LEU A 69 -8.48 -2.74 4.40
CA LEU A 69 -7.86 -4.02 4.04
C LEU A 69 -7.23 -4.68 5.27
N GLY A 70 -7.29 -6.01 5.33
CA GLY A 70 -6.48 -6.83 6.25
C GLY A 70 -5.14 -7.19 5.59
N ASP A 71 -5.16 -8.14 4.68
CA ASP A 71 -3.99 -8.39 3.83
C ASP A 71 -3.91 -7.34 2.71
N LEU A 72 -2.70 -6.86 2.41
CA LEU A 72 -2.49 -5.89 1.33
C LEU A 72 -1.10 -6.02 0.72
N ASP A 73 -1.01 -5.65 -0.55
CA ASP A 73 0.24 -5.24 -1.19
C ASP A 73 0.12 -3.77 -1.60
N LEU A 74 1.12 -2.97 -1.24
CA LEU A 74 1.21 -1.56 -1.60
C LEU A 74 2.54 -1.33 -2.29
N ASP A 75 2.49 -0.94 -3.56
CA ASP A 75 3.63 -0.46 -4.33
C ASP A 75 3.52 1.06 -4.48
N LEU A 76 4.64 1.76 -4.27
CA LEU A 76 4.71 3.22 -4.40
C LEU A 76 6.13 3.72 -4.60
N ASP A 77 6.23 4.90 -5.18
CA ASP A 77 7.47 5.67 -5.20
C ASP A 77 7.45 6.73 -4.09
N VAL A 78 8.57 6.82 -3.37
CA VAL A 78 8.87 7.85 -2.38
C VAL A 78 9.99 8.70 -2.95
N LEU A 79 9.65 9.92 -3.34
CA LEU A 79 10.56 10.84 -4.01
C LEU A 79 11.20 11.77 -2.98
N SER A 80 12.51 11.96 -3.12
CA SER A 80 13.35 12.69 -2.17
C SER A 80 13.08 12.30 -0.72
N VAL A 81 13.28 11.02 -0.41
CA VAL A 81 12.98 10.46 0.92
C VAL A 81 13.49 11.36 2.03
N SER A 82 12.62 11.58 3.02
CA SER A 82 12.83 12.47 4.15
C SER A 82 12.31 11.82 5.43
N ASP A 83 11.89 12.58 6.45
CA ASP A 83 11.11 12.06 7.57
C ASP A 83 9.63 12.07 7.21
N GLY A 84 9.13 10.91 6.79
CA GLY A 84 7.76 10.70 6.38
C GLY A 84 7.43 9.22 6.43
N GLY A 85 6.51 8.77 5.59
CA GLY A 85 6.26 7.35 5.38
C GLY A 85 4.81 7.02 5.07
N VAL A 86 4.35 5.87 5.57
CA VAL A 86 3.09 5.25 5.17
C VAL A 86 2.33 4.77 6.41
N TRP A 87 1.06 5.15 6.48
CA TRP A 87 0.09 4.58 7.40
C TRP A 87 -0.43 3.26 6.84
N LEU A 88 -0.42 2.21 7.66
CA LEU A 88 -0.92 0.88 7.38
C LEU A 88 -1.97 0.54 8.45
N HIS A 89 -3.11 0.01 8.03
CA HIS A 89 -4.24 -0.30 8.91
C HIS A 89 -4.68 0.87 9.80
N LEU A 90 -4.74 2.05 9.18
CA LEU A 90 -5.22 3.27 9.79
C LEU A 90 -6.72 3.18 10.08
N ASN A 91 -7.12 3.48 11.31
CA ASN A 91 -8.52 3.53 11.69
C ASN A 91 -9.26 4.72 11.05
N GLU A 92 -10.59 4.69 11.09
CA GLU A 92 -11.43 5.76 10.52
C GLU A 92 -11.20 7.14 11.15
N ALA A 93 -10.85 7.19 12.44
CA ALA A 93 -10.49 8.43 13.13
C ALA A 93 -9.09 8.95 12.75
N GLU A 94 -8.36 8.22 11.93
CA GLU A 94 -7.01 8.50 11.43
C GLU A 94 -6.01 8.86 12.54
N ASN A 95 -6.06 8.14 13.65
CA ASN A 95 -5.20 8.38 14.82
C ASN A 95 -4.59 7.11 15.41
N SER A 96 -4.94 5.94 14.89
CA SER A 96 -4.43 4.65 15.34
C SER A 96 -4.18 3.75 14.14
N GLY A 97 -3.12 2.94 14.20
CA GLY A 97 -2.68 2.08 13.10
C GLY A 97 -1.19 1.79 13.22
N VAL A 98 -0.61 1.18 12.19
CA VAL A 98 0.85 0.99 12.07
C VAL A 98 1.40 2.10 11.18
N LEU A 99 2.39 2.84 11.66
CA LEU A 99 3.10 3.85 10.89
C LEU A 99 4.47 3.30 10.51
N LEU A 100 4.66 3.01 9.22
CA LEU A 100 5.99 2.82 8.65
C LEU A 100 6.61 4.20 8.45
N VAL A 101 7.74 4.45 9.09
CA VAL A 101 8.53 5.66 8.92
C VAL A 101 9.67 5.41 7.94
N THR A 102 9.80 6.30 6.97
CA THR A 102 10.94 6.41 6.05
C THR A 102 11.84 7.54 6.54
N GLY A 103 13.16 7.32 6.57
CA GLY A 103 14.17 8.30 6.95
C GLY A 103 14.14 8.65 8.44
N GLY A 104 13.08 9.28 8.94
CA GLY A 104 12.87 9.53 10.36
C GLY A 104 13.90 10.44 11.02
N TRP A 105 13.81 10.54 12.35
CA TRP A 105 14.74 11.27 13.21
C TRP A 105 14.95 12.74 12.81
N GLY A 106 13.89 13.41 12.36
CA GLY A 106 13.95 14.80 11.90
C GLY A 106 14.85 14.95 10.68
N HIS A 107 14.67 14.08 9.67
CA HIS A 107 15.42 14.08 8.40
C HIS A 107 16.90 13.64 8.55
N THR A 108 17.21 12.75 9.49
CA THR A 108 18.61 12.29 9.67
C THR A 108 18.80 10.79 9.59
N GLY A 109 17.76 9.99 9.73
CA GLY A 109 17.90 8.55 9.56
C GLY A 109 17.90 8.15 8.08
N THR A 110 18.33 6.93 7.82
CA THR A 110 18.69 6.46 6.47
C THR A 110 18.09 5.08 6.19
N GLY A 111 16.98 4.78 6.87
CA GLY A 111 16.34 3.47 6.83
C GLY A 111 14.88 3.56 7.21
N PHE A 112 14.33 2.40 7.59
CA PHE A 112 12.94 2.22 7.96
C PHE A 112 12.81 1.87 9.42
N TYR A 113 11.67 2.22 10.00
CA TYR A 113 11.21 1.65 11.26
C TYR A 113 9.70 1.81 11.39
N PHE A 114 9.12 1.18 12.41
CA PHE A 114 7.68 1.21 12.64
C PHE A 114 7.34 1.83 13.98
N HIS A 115 6.20 2.50 14.02
CA HIS A 115 5.45 2.77 15.25
C HIS A 115 4.10 2.08 15.18
N VAL A 116 3.62 1.61 16.34
CA VAL A 116 2.19 1.36 16.56
C VAL A 116 1.61 2.63 17.17
N MET A 117 0.67 3.23 16.46
CA MET A 117 -0.01 4.45 16.89
C MET A 117 -1.31 4.09 17.58
N THR A 118 -1.55 4.69 18.75
CA THR A 118 -2.80 4.50 19.51
C THR A 118 -3.30 5.85 19.99
N ASN A 119 -4.47 6.26 19.49
CA ASN A 119 -5.12 7.54 19.83
C ASN A 119 -4.17 8.74 19.70
N GLY A 120 -3.39 8.77 18.62
CA GLY A 120 -2.42 9.84 18.30
C GLY A 120 -1.09 9.74 19.04
N SER A 121 -0.89 8.72 19.88
CA SER A 121 0.37 8.50 20.61
C SER A 121 1.23 7.45 19.92
N TYR A 122 2.53 7.76 19.79
CA TYR A 122 3.54 6.86 19.23
C TYR A 122 3.98 5.82 20.26
N SER A 123 4.09 4.56 19.84
CA SER A 123 4.84 3.53 20.58
C SER A 123 6.36 3.84 20.59
N PRO A 124 7.18 3.07 21.31
CA PRO A 124 8.60 2.93 20.98
C PRO A 124 8.81 2.49 19.52
N VAL A 125 10.04 2.67 19.02
CA VAL A 125 10.44 2.25 17.67
C VAL A 125 10.52 0.72 17.57
N TYR A 126 9.95 0.16 16.51
CA TYR A 126 10.03 -1.27 16.18
C TYR A 126 10.76 -1.51 14.85
N ALA A 127 11.41 -2.68 14.75
CA ALA A 127 11.97 -3.21 13.51
C ALA A 127 12.82 -2.20 12.71
N GLN A 128 13.68 -1.46 13.42
CA GLN A 128 14.59 -0.51 12.79
C GLN A 128 15.57 -1.23 11.85
N SER A 129 15.60 -0.81 10.59
CA SER A 129 16.55 -1.32 9.61
C SER A 129 17.95 -0.72 9.83
N PRO A 130 19.02 -1.34 9.29
CA PRO A 130 20.28 -0.64 9.07
C PRO A 130 20.09 0.55 8.09
N PRO A 131 21.12 1.41 7.90
CA PRO A 131 21.15 2.36 6.80
C PRO A 131 21.03 1.67 5.43
N LEU A 132 20.15 2.17 4.57
CA LEU A 132 19.79 1.60 3.27
C LEU A 132 19.82 2.65 2.14
N PHE A 133 19.61 3.93 2.45
CA PHE A 133 19.55 5.03 1.48
C PHE A 133 20.10 6.33 2.09
N ASN A 134 20.29 7.36 1.28
CA ASN A 134 20.60 8.71 1.74
C ASN A 134 19.32 9.57 1.77
N GLN A 135 19.38 10.65 2.52
CA GLN A 135 18.34 11.68 2.49
C GLN A 135 18.26 12.31 1.09
N GLY A 136 17.05 12.46 0.57
CA GLY A 136 16.80 12.98 -0.77
C GLY A 136 16.92 11.97 -1.91
N ASP A 137 17.21 10.69 -1.62
CA ASP A 137 17.14 9.63 -2.64
C ASP A 137 15.68 9.35 -3.04
N ASP A 138 15.46 8.93 -4.29
CA ASP A 138 14.17 8.40 -4.73
C ASP A 138 14.14 6.89 -4.50
N LEU A 139 13.06 6.40 -3.89
CA LEU A 139 12.89 5.01 -3.50
C LEU A 139 11.65 4.43 -4.18
N HIS A 140 11.74 3.18 -4.61
CA HIS A 140 10.58 2.37 -4.92
C HIS A 140 10.35 1.39 -3.77
N LEU A 141 9.17 1.44 -3.15
CA LEU A 141 8.81 0.55 -2.05
C LEU A 141 7.71 -0.42 -2.47
N THR A 142 7.89 -1.69 -2.12
CA THR A 142 6.80 -2.65 -2.05
C THR A 142 6.59 -3.00 -0.59
N ILE A 143 5.37 -2.85 -0.09
CA ILE A 143 4.99 -3.19 1.28
C ILE A 143 3.97 -4.32 1.20
N ARG A 144 4.23 -5.42 1.91
CA ARG A 144 3.33 -6.57 1.96
C ARG A 144 2.91 -6.83 3.39
N VAL A 145 1.61 -6.90 3.61
CA VAL A 145 1.03 -7.30 4.89
C VAL A 145 0.29 -8.61 4.71
N ARG A 146 0.63 -9.60 5.55
CA ARG A 146 -0.02 -10.92 5.61
C ARG A 146 -0.31 -11.26 7.05
N GLY A 147 -1.59 -11.33 7.42
CA GLY A 147 -2.06 -11.43 8.79
C GLY A 147 -1.46 -10.32 9.65
N SER A 148 -0.61 -10.68 10.60
CA SER A 148 0.04 -9.73 11.51
C SER A 148 1.47 -9.33 11.11
N VAL A 149 1.97 -9.77 9.95
CA VAL A 149 3.36 -9.55 9.53
C VAL A 149 3.44 -8.54 8.39
N TYR A 150 4.27 -7.53 8.59
CA TYR A 150 4.51 -6.39 7.69
C TYR A 150 5.94 -6.49 7.15
N ARG A 151 6.08 -6.45 5.83
CA ARG A 151 7.38 -6.53 5.15
C ARG A 151 7.55 -5.38 4.18
N VAL A 152 8.72 -4.74 4.23
CA VAL A 152 9.11 -3.68 3.31
C VAL A 152 10.21 -4.20 2.40
N TYR A 153 10.04 -4.02 1.11
CA TYR A 153 11.03 -4.31 0.07
C TYR A 153 11.41 -2.99 -0.60
N LEU A 154 12.71 -2.79 -0.79
CA LEU A 154 13.25 -1.56 -1.37
C LEU A 154 13.83 -1.86 -2.75
N ASN A 155 13.50 -1.02 -3.73
CA ASN A 155 14.05 -1.00 -5.08
C ASN A 155 14.04 -2.38 -5.76
N GLY A 156 12.92 -3.09 -5.65
CA GLY A 156 12.72 -4.41 -6.26
C GLY A 156 13.49 -5.55 -5.59
N SER A 157 14.02 -5.35 -4.38
CA SER A 157 14.68 -6.42 -3.61
C SER A 157 13.79 -7.65 -3.47
N ALA A 158 14.36 -8.84 -3.66
CA ALA A 158 13.66 -10.11 -3.45
C ALA A 158 13.48 -10.48 -1.97
N GLN A 159 14.21 -9.82 -1.06
CA GLN A 159 14.15 -10.04 0.38
C GLN A 159 13.70 -8.77 1.09
N PRO A 160 12.91 -8.87 2.18
CA PRO A 160 12.49 -7.70 2.92
C PRO A 160 13.70 -7.02 3.56
N VAL A 161 13.73 -5.70 3.50
CA VAL A 161 14.76 -4.85 4.14
C VAL A 161 14.34 -4.39 5.54
N ALA A 162 13.05 -4.51 5.86
CA ALA A 162 12.49 -4.36 7.20
C ALA A 162 11.28 -5.31 7.37
N GLU A 163 11.14 -5.89 8.56
CA GLU A 163 10.03 -6.78 8.90
C GLU A 163 9.53 -6.52 10.33
N PHE A 164 8.24 -6.30 10.48
CA PHE A 164 7.57 -6.06 11.75
C PHE A 164 6.43 -7.07 11.94
N ALA A 165 6.29 -7.62 13.15
CA ALA A 165 5.19 -8.51 13.51
C ALA A 165 4.36 -7.86 14.61
N HIS A 166 3.08 -7.64 14.34
CA HIS A 166 2.08 -7.23 15.32
C HIS A 166 1.55 -8.46 16.10
N SER A 167 1.00 -8.24 17.30
CA SER A 167 0.50 -9.34 18.14
C SER A 167 -0.75 -10.02 17.59
N GLU A 168 -1.47 -9.33 16.71
CA GLU A 168 -2.72 -9.75 16.09
C GLU A 168 -2.83 -9.15 14.69
N PRO A 169 -3.56 -9.80 13.76
CA PRO A 169 -3.91 -9.19 12.48
C PRO A 169 -4.70 -7.90 12.71
N LEU A 170 -4.47 -6.91 11.85
CA LEU A 170 -5.19 -5.64 11.87
C LEU A 170 -5.90 -5.45 10.52
N VAL A 171 -6.93 -4.61 10.55
CA VAL A 171 -7.66 -4.15 9.36
C VAL A 171 -7.74 -2.64 9.41
N GLY A 172 -7.62 -1.98 8.26
CA GLY A 172 -7.76 -0.54 8.18
C GLY A 172 -7.34 0.04 6.85
N ARG A 173 -7.31 1.36 6.78
CA ARG A 173 -6.94 2.10 5.57
C ARG A 173 -5.43 2.16 5.40
N ILE A 174 -4.98 2.42 4.18
CA ILE A 174 -3.64 2.94 3.96
C ILE A 174 -3.68 4.46 3.88
N GLY A 175 -2.56 5.08 4.20
CA GLY A 175 -2.39 6.52 4.03
C GLY A 175 -0.93 6.92 3.94
N LEU A 176 -0.69 8.18 3.67
CA LEU A 176 0.65 8.76 3.54
C LEU A 176 0.93 9.69 4.72
N TYR A 177 2.20 9.74 5.12
CA TYR A 177 2.69 10.53 6.25
C TYR A 177 3.90 11.36 5.80
N ASP A 178 3.98 12.60 6.30
CA ASP A 178 5.13 13.47 6.13
C ASP A 178 5.29 14.35 7.38
N PHE A 179 6.52 14.53 7.83
CA PHE A 179 6.89 15.41 8.93
C PHE A 179 7.81 16.57 8.51
N THR A 180 8.27 16.59 7.26
CA THR A 180 9.34 17.50 6.83
C THR A 180 8.95 18.37 5.66
N VAL A 181 8.92 19.69 5.89
CA VAL A 181 8.60 20.67 4.85
C VAL A 181 9.58 20.55 3.67
N GLY A 182 9.03 20.28 2.48
CA GLY A 182 9.79 20.21 1.23
C GLY A 182 10.62 18.93 1.06
N GLY A 183 10.50 17.96 1.99
CA GLY A 183 11.29 16.73 1.98
C GLY A 183 10.69 15.69 1.04
N GLN A 184 9.65 15.01 1.52
CA GLN A 184 9.16 13.78 0.91
C GLN A 184 7.93 14.00 0.03
N ARG A 185 7.90 13.33 -1.13
CA ARG A 185 6.76 13.33 -2.05
C ARG A 185 6.46 11.89 -2.46
N PHE A 186 5.28 11.67 -3.02
CA PHE A 186 4.79 10.34 -3.37
C PHE A 186 4.32 10.31 -4.81
N ASP A 187 4.54 9.16 -5.45
CA ASP A 187 4.09 8.88 -6.81
C ASP A 187 3.77 7.38 -7.01
N ASN A 188 3.07 7.05 -8.09
CA ASN A 188 2.79 5.70 -8.59
C ASN A 188 2.24 4.74 -7.53
N ILE A 189 1.21 5.20 -6.81
CA ILE A 189 0.54 4.42 -5.78
C ILE A 189 -0.24 3.30 -6.45
N VAL A 190 0.00 2.06 -6.03
CA VAL A 190 -0.78 0.88 -6.41
C VAL A 190 -1.08 0.08 -5.15
N LEU A 191 -2.35 0.07 -4.75
CA LEU A 191 -2.84 -0.74 -3.64
C LEU A 191 -3.59 -1.95 -4.18
N VAL A 192 -3.19 -3.13 -3.73
CA VAL A 192 -3.73 -4.42 -4.16
C VAL A 192 -4.30 -5.15 -2.94
N ASN A 193 -5.51 -5.68 -3.08
CA ASN A 193 -5.98 -6.74 -2.20
C ASN A 193 -5.48 -8.08 -2.77
N PRO A 194 -4.53 -8.77 -2.08
CA PRO A 194 -4.00 -10.04 -2.54
C PRO A 194 -4.98 -11.20 -2.37
N CYS A 195 -5.98 -11.06 -1.48
CA CYS A 195 -6.96 -12.07 -1.06
C CYS A 195 -8.37 -11.65 -1.49
N LEU A 196 -8.76 -12.05 -2.70
CA LEU A 196 -10.08 -11.74 -3.26
C LEU A 196 -11.20 -12.55 -2.60
N GLY A 197 -10.85 -13.68 -1.99
CA GLY A 197 -11.76 -14.48 -1.18
C GLY A 197 -12.17 -13.77 0.12
N ASP A 198 -11.29 -12.98 0.73
CA ASP A 198 -11.59 -12.11 1.90
C ASP A 198 -12.25 -10.83 1.40
N PHE A 199 -13.44 -10.98 0.81
CA PHE A 199 -14.16 -9.94 0.11
C PHE A 199 -14.56 -8.78 1.02
N ASN A 200 -14.91 -9.07 2.28
CA ASN A 200 -15.26 -8.06 3.28
C ASN A 200 -14.02 -7.45 3.96
N ASN A 201 -12.82 -7.97 3.67
CA ASN A 201 -11.54 -7.54 4.22
C ASN A 201 -11.47 -7.61 5.75
N SER A 202 -12.12 -8.61 6.34
CA SER A 202 -12.07 -8.88 7.77
C SER A 202 -10.70 -9.34 8.25
N GLY A 203 -9.83 -9.74 7.31
CA GLY A 203 -8.51 -10.28 7.56
C GLY A 203 -8.59 -11.76 7.96
N GLY A 204 -7.60 -12.54 7.53
CA GLY A 204 -7.55 -13.97 7.80
C GLY A 204 -8.03 -14.81 6.61
N THR A 205 -8.54 -16.01 6.89
CA THR A 205 -9.05 -16.92 5.85
C THR A 205 -10.48 -16.52 5.48
N PRO A 206 -10.85 -16.52 4.18
CA PRO A 206 -12.21 -16.27 3.73
C PRO A 206 -13.26 -17.05 4.53
N ASP A 207 -14.34 -16.38 4.96
CA ASP A 207 -15.40 -16.94 5.80
C ASP A 207 -16.82 -16.55 5.34
N ASP A 208 -17.86 -17.17 5.90
CA ASP A 208 -19.24 -17.03 5.40
C ASP A 208 -19.72 -15.56 5.29
N ALA A 209 -19.11 -14.64 6.03
CA ALA A 209 -19.39 -13.21 5.92
C ALA A 209 -18.82 -12.59 4.64
N ASP A 210 -17.74 -13.13 4.07
CA ASP A 210 -17.22 -12.74 2.76
C ASP A 210 -18.17 -13.15 1.64
N VAL A 211 -18.80 -14.33 1.72
CA VAL A 211 -19.84 -14.75 0.76
C VAL A 211 -21.00 -13.76 0.78
N ALA A 212 -21.47 -13.40 1.97
CA ALA A 212 -22.57 -12.47 2.13
C ALA A 212 -22.24 -11.08 1.54
N ALA A 213 -21.04 -10.56 1.84
CA ALA A 213 -20.58 -9.28 1.31
C ALA A 213 -20.40 -9.30 -0.21
N PHE A 214 -19.87 -10.40 -0.77
CA PHE A 214 -19.74 -10.57 -2.21
C PHE A 214 -21.11 -10.53 -2.90
N PHE A 215 -22.09 -11.30 -2.44
CA PHE A 215 -23.41 -11.33 -3.06
C PHE A 215 -24.19 -10.02 -2.88
N GLU A 216 -23.98 -9.28 -1.80
CA GLU A 216 -24.50 -7.92 -1.65
C GLU A 216 -23.91 -6.97 -2.71
N ALA A 217 -22.59 -6.98 -2.90
CA ALA A 217 -21.93 -6.16 -3.92
C ALA A 217 -22.34 -6.57 -5.35
N TRP A 218 -22.35 -7.88 -5.64
CA TRP A 218 -22.73 -8.47 -6.92
C TRP A 218 -24.17 -8.11 -7.30
N SER A 219 -25.13 -8.27 -6.38
CA SER A 219 -26.55 -7.96 -6.64
C SER A 219 -26.83 -6.47 -6.83
N ASN A 220 -25.97 -5.60 -6.29
CA ASN A 220 -26.02 -4.15 -6.50
C ASN A 220 -25.24 -3.69 -7.75
N GLY A 221 -24.61 -4.60 -8.50
CA GLY A 221 -23.78 -4.28 -9.66
C GLY A 221 -22.52 -3.49 -9.31
N HIS A 222 -21.99 -3.68 -8.09
CA HIS A 222 -20.84 -2.92 -7.62
C HIS A 222 -19.56 -3.32 -8.38
N PRO A 223 -18.73 -2.36 -8.86
CA PRO A 223 -17.53 -2.69 -9.64
C PRO A 223 -16.51 -3.59 -8.93
N LEU A 224 -16.47 -3.59 -7.59
CA LEU A 224 -15.60 -4.50 -6.83
C LEU A 224 -15.99 -5.99 -6.97
N ALA A 225 -17.20 -6.29 -7.43
CA ALA A 225 -17.64 -7.66 -7.67
C ALA A 225 -17.32 -8.18 -9.10
N ASP A 226 -16.71 -7.38 -9.98
CA ASP A 226 -16.17 -7.83 -11.28
C ASP A 226 -14.80 -8.52 -11.09
N LEU A 227 -14.80 -9.67 -10.42
CA LEU A 227 -13.59 -10.40 -10.02
C LEU A 227 -12.88 -11.07 -11.21
N ASN A 228 -13.57 -11.34 -12.31
CA ASN A 228 -12.99 -11.89 -13.52
C ASN A 228 -12.42 -10.82 -14.48
N ARG A 229 -12.64 -9.53 -14.19
CA ARG A 229 -12.18 -8.35 -14.96
C ARG A 229 -12.77 -8.29 -16.36
N SER A 230 -14.02 -8.67 -16.52
CA SER A 230 -14.74 -8.51 -17.78
C SER A 230 -14.93 -7.04 -18.16
N GLY A 231 -14.85 -6.12 -17.18
CA GLY A 231 -15.17 -4.71 -17.33
C GLY A 231 -16.67 -4.45 -17.43
N GLY A 232 -17.48 -5.47 -17.12
CA GLY A 232 -18.93 -5.46 -17.18
C GLY A 232 -19.60 -5.23 -15.83
N THR A 233 -20.94 -5.31 -15.82
CA THR A 233 -21.67 -5.53 -14.57
C THR A 233 -21.35 -6.93 -14.07
N PRO A 234 -21.10 -7.14 -12.77
CA PRO A 234 -20.84 -8.45 -12.21
C PRO A 234 -21.84 -9.52 -12.68
N ASP A 235 -21.35 -10.68 -13.10
CA ASP A 235 -22.13 -11.77 -13.69
C ASP A 235 -21.77 -13.14 -13.08
N ASP A 236 -22.32 -14.22 -13.64
CA ASP A 236 -22.10 -15.58 -13.11
C ASP A 236 -20.63 -16.04 -13.21
N ALA A 237 -19.84 -15.47 -14.12
CA ALA A 237 -18.42 -15.77 -14.21
C ALA A 237 -17.62 -15.10 -13.09
N ASP A 238 -18.11 -14.00 -12.52
CA ASP A 238 -17.54 -13.41 -11.31
C ASP A 238 -17.81 -14.27 -10.06
N VAL A 239 -18.98 -14.91 -9.99
CA VAL A 239 -19.29 -15.86 -8.92
C VAL A 239 -18.33 -17.06 -8.97
N ALA A 240 -18.04 -17.57 -10.17
CA ALA A 240 -17.05 -18.63 -10.34
C ALA A 240 -15.64 -18.18 -9.92
N ALA A 241 -15.25 -16.95 -10.29
CA ALA A 241 -13.96 -16.38 -9.88
C ALA A 241 -13.88 -16.20 -8.35
N PHE A 242 -14.94 -15.74 -7.69
CA PHE A 242 -15.00 -15.64 -6.24
C PHE A 242 -14.74 -16.99 -5.57
N PHE A 243 -15.48 -18.03 -5.95
CA PHE A 243 -15.34 -19.34 -5.30
C PHE A 243 -14.01 -20.04 -5.62
N GLU A 244 -13.43 -19.82 -6.81
CA GLU A 244 -12.06 -20.27 -7.09
C GLU A 244 -11.06 -19.67 -6.08
N ARG A 245 -11.23 -18.39 -5.75
CA ARG A 245 -10.35 -17.67 -4.81
C ARG A 245 -10.59 -18.09 -3.38
N TRP A 246 -11.86 -18.11 -2.97
CA TRP A 246 -12.29 -18.66 -1.71
C TRP A 246 -11.74 -20.06 -1.42
N ASP A 247 -11.87 -21.00 -2.36
CA ASP A 247 -11.45 -22.39 -2.18
C ASP A 247 -9.92 -22.53 -2.07
N ASN A 248 -9.18 -21.58 -2.67
CA ASN A 248 -7.74 -21.45 -2.52
C ASN A 248 -7.32 -20.70 -1.24
N GLY A 249 -8.30 -20.24 -0.44
CA GLY A 249 -8.10 -19.42 0.74
C GLY A 249 -7.61 -18.01 0.44
N CYS A 250 -7.74 -17.54 -0.82
CA CYS A 250 -7.23 -16.28 -1.33
C CYS A 250 -7.82 -15.85 -2.68
#